data_AF-A0A7C1DTC1-F1
#
_entry.id   AF-A0A7C1DTC1-F1
#
_cell.length_a   1.000
_cell.length_b   1.000
_cell.length_c   1.000
_cell.angle_alpha   90.00
_cell.angle_beta   90.00
_cell.angle_gamma   90.00
#
_symmetry.space_group_name_H-M   'P 1'
#
loop_
_entity.id
_entity.type
_entity.pdbx_description
1 polymer ?
#
loop_
_entity_poly.entity_id
_entity_poly.type
_entity_poly.pdbx_seq_one_letter_code
_entity_poly.pdbx_strand_id
1 'polypeptide(L)'
;MMEALDLSTEEKLMILRKREEQCICPQCPNYKECNPEENELAFCSTGKSACIAEEKKCICPTCPLAAELGLNNTFYCTRGSEKQQMLLETLQVRKHWVR
;
A
#
# COMPACT_ATOMS: atom_id res chain seq x y z
N MET A 1 6.08 21.70 -14.19
CA MET A 1 6.50 22.12 -12.85
C MET A 1 5.54 21.44 -11.88
N MET A 2 5.97 20.38 -11.19
CA MET A 2 5.14 19.75 -10.15
C MET A 2 5.35 20.58 -8.88
N GLU A 3 4.41 21.47 -8.59
CA GLU A 3 4.33 22.12 -7.29
C GLU A 3 3.90 21.07 -6.27
N ALA A 4 4.73 20.84 -5.25
CA ALA A 4 4.32 20.06 -4.10
C ALA A 4 3.21 20.85 -3.40
N LEU A 5 2.00 20.29 -3.35
CA LEU A 5 0.92 20.87 -2.55
C LEU A 5 1.41 20.92 -1.10
N ASP A 6 1.56 22.14 -0.58
CA ASP A 6 2.04 22.38 0.79
C ASP A 6 0.85 22.23 1.75
N LEU A 7 0.37 21.00 1.91
CA LEU A 7 -0.70 20.70 2.87
C LEU A 7 -0.20 20.95 4.29
N SER A 8 -1.02 21.59 5.10
CA SER A 8 -0.78 21.70 6.54
C SER A 8 -0.72 20.31 7.18
N THR A 9 -0.08 20.22 8.35
CA THR A 9 -0.01 18.97 9.12
C THR A 9 -1.40 18.43 9.43
N GLU A 10 -2.36 19.30 9.71
CA GLU A 10 -3.74 18.92 10.03
C GLU A 10 -4.43 18.26 8.83
N GLU A 11 -4.32 18.84 7.64
CA GLU A 11 -4.92 18.27 6.42
C GLU A 11 -4.29 16.93 6.05
N LYS A 12 -2.96 16.79 6.21
CA LYS A 12 -2.26 15.51 6.01
C LYS A 12 -2.80 14.43 6.95
N LEU A 13 -3.01 14.76 8.23
CA LEU A 13 -3.58 13.83 9.21
C LEU A 13 -5.02 13.43 8.87
N MET A 14 -5.85 14.37 8.42
CA MET A 14 -7.22 14.06 8.00
C MET A 14 -7.26 13.10 6.81
N ILE A 15 -6.37 13.29 5.83
CA ILE A 15 -6.26 12.39 4.68
C ILE A 15 -5.85 10.99 5.14
N LEU A 16 -4.85 10.87 6.02
CA LEU A 16 -4.40 9.58 6.53
C LEU A 16 -5.52 8.84 7.26
N ARG A 17 -6.25 9.52 8.16
CA ARG A 17 -7.38 8.93 8.88
C ARG A 17 -8.48 8.43 7.96
N LYS A 18 -8.86 9.23 6.96
CA LYS A 18 -9.87 8.81 5.97
C LYS A 18 -9.44 7.54 5.22
N ARG A 19 -8.14 7.42 4.89
CA ARG A 19 -7.60 6.23 4.23
C ARG A 19 -7.61 5.02 5.15
N GLU A 20 -7.33 5.20 6.43
CA GLU A 20 -7.42 4.13 7.44
C GLU A 20 -8.87 3.63 7.59
N GLU A 21 -9.86 4.52 7.64
CA GLU A 21 -11.28 4.18 7.75
C GLU A 21 -11.80 3.39 6.54
N GLN A 22 -11.34 3.72 5.34
CA GLN A 22 -11.71 3.00 4.11
C GLN A 22 -10.88 1.71 3.89
N CYS A 23 -9.88 1.46 4.73
CA CYS A 23 -8.95 0.37 4.53
C CYS A 23 -9.58 -0.99 4.87
N ILE A 24 -9.60 -1.89 3.89
CA ILE A 24 -10.06 -3.28 4.09
C ILE A 24 -8.91 -4.27 4.34
N CYS A 25 -7.69 -3.78 4.63
CA CYS A 25 -6.55 -4.64 4.96
C CYS A 25 -6.85 -5.66 6.07
N PRO A 26 -7.61 -5.36 7.14
CA PRO A 26 -7.92 -6.35 8.18
C PRO A 26 -8.66 -7.58 7.67
N GLN A 27 -9.35 -7.47 6.52
CA GLN A 27 -10.05 -8.58 5.86
C GLN A 27 -9.18 -9.33 4.85
N CYS A 28 -7.98 -8.84 4.57
CA CYS A 28 -7.08 -9.42 3.58
C CYS A 28 -6.45 -10.71 4.12
N PRO A 29 -6.45 -11.83 3.37
CA PRO A 29 -5.80 -13.07 3.79
C PRO A 29 -4.28 -12.95 4.04
N ASN A 30 -3.64 -11.94 3.44
CA ASN A 30 -2.23 -11.63 3.64
C ASN A 30 -1.98 -10.73 4.85
N TYR A 31 -3.02 -10.09 5.39
CA TYR A 31 -2.86 -9.23 6.55
C TYR A 31 -2.58 -10.05 7.79
N LYS A 32 -1.66 -9.54 8.60
CA LYS A 32 -1.31 -10.08 9.89
C LYS A 32 -1.12 -8.89 10.81
N GLU A 33 -1.78 -8.93 11.96
CA GLU A 33 -1.48 -7.99 13.03
C GLU A 33 -0.07 -8.29 13.55
N CYS A 34 0.85 -7.36 13.30
CA CYS A 34 2.27 -7.55 13.54
C CYS A 34 2.77 -6.76 14.74
N ASN A 35 2.28 -5.54 14.90
CA ASN A 35 2.46 -4.76 16.11
C ASN A 35 1.10 -4.22 16.57
N PRO A 36 0.54 -4.74 17.68
CA PRO A 36 -0.78 -4.32 18.16
C PRO A 36 -0.80 -2.84 18.56
N GLU A 37 0.36 -2.24 18.87
CA GLU A 37 0.47 -0.82 19.21
C GLU A 37 0.43 0.12 17.99
N GLU A 38 0.86 -0.34 16.80
CA GLU A 38 1.00 0.49 15.61
C GLU A 38 -0.08 0.23 14.55
N ASN A 39 -0.87 -0.84 14.72
CA ASN A 39 -1.93 -1.31 13.84
C ASN A 39 -1.72 -0.92 12.37
N GLU A 40 -0.62 -1.41 11.78
CA GLU A 40 -0.17 -1.01 10.45
C GLU A 40 -1.24 -1.32 9.40
N LEU A 41 -1.81 -0.28 8.79
CA LEU A 41 -2.86 -0.39 7.78
C LEU A 41 -2.54 0.44 6.55
N ALA A 42 -3.40 0.33 5.54
CA ALA A 42 -3.33 1.10 4.31
C ALA A 42 -1.96 1.04 3.62
N PHE A 43 -1.35 -0.15 3.54
CA PHE A 43 -0.02 -0.39 2.92
C PHE A 43 0.14 0.18 1.50
N CYS A 44 -0.97 0.36 0.77
CA CYS A 44 -0.96 1.03 -0.53
C CYS A 44 -0.58 2.52 -0.46
N SER A 45 -0.79 3.15 0.69
CA SER A 45 -0.43 4.54 1.01
C SER A 45 0.78 4.63 1.93
N THR A 46 0.90 3.75 2.93
CA THR A 46 1.94 3.81 3.97
C THR A 46 3.23 3.08 3.57
N GLY A 47 3.15 2.12 2.65
CA GLY A 47 4.30 1.39 2.13
C GLY A 47 4.33 -0.09 2.53
N LYS A 48 5.47 -0.74 2.31
CA LYS A 48 5.69 -2.16 2.60
C LYS A 48 5.66 -2.39 4.12
N SER A 49 5.03 -3.47 4.57
CA SER A 49 5.14 -3.92 5.96
C SER A 49 6.52 -4.55 6.22
N ALA A 50 7.05 -4.34 7.42
CA ALA A 50 8.26 -5.02 7.87
C ALA A 50 8.01 -6.50 8.26
N CYS A 51 6.76 -6.86 8.55
CA CYS A 51 6.43 -8.16 9.14
C CYS A 51 5.72 -9.12 8.16
N ILE A 52 4.93 -8.59 7.23
CA ILE A 52 4.25 -9.42 6.23
C ILE A 52 5.25 -9.77 5.12
N ALA A 53 5.68 -11.04 5.09
CA ALA A 53 6.59 -11.57 4.05
C ALA A 53 5.91 -12.56 3.10
N GLU A 54 4.84 -13.21 3.53
CA GLU A 54 4.17 -14.27 2.75
C GLU A 54 3.06 -13.73 1.85
N GLU A 55 3.04 -14.21 0.61
CA GLU A 55 1.99 -13.88 -0.35
C GLU A 55 0.98 -15.03 -0.48
N LYS A 56 -0.22 -14.84 0.09
CA LYS A 56 -1.35 -15.75 -0.07
C LYS A 56 -2.28 -15.26 -1.18
N LYS A 57 -3.42 -14.68 -0.83
CA LYS A 57 -4.39 -14.09 -1.75
C LYS A 57 -4.55 -12.61 -1.47
N CYS A 58 -4.28 -11.78 -2.47
CA CYS A 58 -4.43 -10.34 -2.38
C CYS A 58 -5.84 -9.91 -2.82
N ILE A 59 -6.46 -9.02 -2.04
CA ILE A 59 -7.74 -8.37 -2.37
C ILE A 59 -7.57 -6.89 -2.79
N CYS A 60 -6.33 -6.41 -2.91
CA CYS A 60 -6.04 -5.04 -3.36
C CYS A 60 -6.66 -4.66 -4.72
N PRO A 61 -6.77 -5.57 -5.74
CA PRO A 61 -7.43 -5.23 -7.01
C PRO A 61 -8.88 -4.76 -6.87
N THR A 62 -9.57 -5.21 -5.83
CA THR A 62 -10.98 -4.87 -5.56
C THR A 62 -11.11 -3.94 -4.36
N CYS A 63 -10.00 -3.38 -3.87
CA CYS A 63 -9.99 -2.51 -2.71
C CYS A 63 -10.49 -1.11 -3.09
N PRO A 64 -11.54 -0.58 -2.44
CA PRO A 64 -12.09 0.73 -2.79
C PRO A 64 -11.07 1.85 -2.57
N LEU A 65 -10.23 1.75 -1.53
CA LEU A 65 -9.16 2.72 -1.27
C LEU A 65 -8.10 2.72 -2.38
N ALA A 66 -7.67 1.55 -2.86
CA ALA A 66 -6.70 1.46 -3.94
C ALA A 66 -7.27 2.04 -5.26
N ALA A 67 -8.56 1.80 -5.51
CA ALA A 67 -9.28 2.37 -6.65
C ALA A 67 -9.44 3.90 -6.54
N GLU A 68 -9.78 4.44 -5.36
CA GLU A 68 -9.87 5.89 -5.12
C GLU A 68 -8.52 6.58 -5.37
N LEU A 69 -7.42 5.92 -5.00
CA LEU A 69 -6.05 6.39 -5.21
C LEU A 69 -5.51 6.15 -6.63
N GLY A 70 -6.28 5.48 -7.51
CA GLY A 70 -5.89 5.20 -8.90
C GLY A 70 -4.70 4.25 -9.02
N LEU A 71 -4.52 3.34 -8.07
CA LEU A 71 -3.38 2.43 -8.03
C LEU A 71 -3.69 1.14 -8.80
N ASN A 72 -2.72 0.64 -9.58
CA ASN A 72 -2.92 -0.52 -10.46
C ASN A 72 -2.19 -1.78 -9.99
N ASN A 73 -1.21 -1.64 -9.10
CA ASN A 73 -0.44 -2.76 -8.58
C ASN A 73 -1.19 -3.54 -7.48
N THR A 74 -0.53 -4.59 -6.99
CA THR A 74 -1.05 -5.48 -5.95
C THR A 74 0.03 -5.78 -4.93
N PHE A 75 -0.36 -6.45 -3.84
CA PHE A 75 0.58 -6.89 -2.81
C PHE A 75 1.45 -5.75 -2.22
N TYR A 76 0.85 -4.57 -1.99
CA TYR A 76 1.58 -3.42 -1.43
C TYR A 76 2.28 -3.72 -0.10
N CYS A 77 1.69 -4.60 0.71
CA CYS A 77 2.25 -5.03 2.00
C CYS A 77 3.59 -5.76 1.88
N THR A 78 3.86 -6.48 0.79
CA THR A 78 5.08 -7.29 0.59
C THR A 78 6.00 -6.69 -0.48
N ARG A 79 5.41 -6.11 -1.53
CA ARG A 79 6.11 -5.64 -2.74
C ARG A 79 6.41 -4.15 -2.76
N GLY A 80 5.86 -3.39 -1.82
CA GLY A 80 6.06 -1.94 -1.71
C GLY A 80 5.03 -1.11 -2.46
N SER A 81 5.22 0.21 -2.41
CA SER A 81 4.28 1.20 -2.95
C SER A 81 4.16 1.14 -4.47
N GLU A 82 3.06 1.67 -5.01
CA GLU A 82 2.81 1.77 -6.46
C GLU A 82 4.03 2.28 -7.23
N LYS A 83 4.64 3.37 -6.76
CA LYS A 83 5.80 3.99 -7.38
C LYS A 83 7.03 3.08 -7.35
N GLN A 84 7.26 2.37 -6.24
CA GLN A 84 8.35 1.41 -6.14
C GLN A 84 8.16 0.26 -7.13
N GLN A 85 6.94 -0.28 -7.23
CA GLN A 85 6.65 -1.37 -8.17
C GLN A 85 6.80 -0.92 -9.63
N MET A 86 6.22 0.23 -9.99
CA MET A 86 6.34 0.82 -11.33
C MET A 86 7.80 1.07 -11.73
N LEU A 87 8.63 1.57 -10.80
CA LEU A 87 10.06 1.79 -11.06
C LEU A 87 10.78 0.45 -11.34
N LEU A 88 10.52 -0.57 -10.53
CA LEU A 88 11.14 -1.89 -10.69
C LEU A 88 10.71 -2.58 -12.00
N GLU A 89 9.47 -2.37 -12.43
CA GLU A 89 8.94 -2.84 -13.71
C GLU A 89 9.59 -2.13 -14.89
N THR A 90 9.69 -0.80 -14.82
CA THR A 90 10.32 0.04 -15.85
C THR A 90 11.79 -0.31 -16.05
N LEU A 91 12.50 -0.56 -14.95
CA LEU A 91 13.92 -0.94 -14.97
C LEU A 91 14.14 -2.43 -15.33
N GLN A 92 13.10 -3.19 -15.67
CA GLN A 92 13.13 -4.63 -16.00
C GLN A 92 13.74 -5.54 -14.92
N VAL A 93 13.84 -5.06 -13.66
CA VAL A 93 14.48 -5.80 -12.55
C VAL A 93 13.58 -6.94 -12.05
N ARG A 94 12.28 -6.92 -12.37
CA ARG A 94 11.28 -7.92 -11.93
C ARG A 94 11.26 -9.23 -12.72
N LYS A 95 12.03 -9.38 -13.80
CA LYS A 95 11.91 -10.56 -14.70
C LYS A 95 12.49 -11.89 -14.15
N HIS A 96 12.90 -11.97 -12.88
CA HIS A 96 13.62 -13.16 -12.37
C HIS A 96 13.06 -13.83 -11.10
N TRP A 97 11.90 -13.41 -10.57
CA TRP A 97 11.28 -14.05 -9.38
C TRP A 97 9.90 -14.67 -9.68
N VAL A 98 9.76 -15.25 -10.87
CA VAL A 98 8.70 -16.22 -11.18
C VAL A 98 9.36 -17.42 -11.85
N ARG A 99 9.91 -18.32 -11.04
CA ARG A 99 10.22 -19.68 -11.44
C ARG A 99 9.96 -20.62 -10.27
#